data_AF-A0A4V3CXF4-F1
#
_entry.id   AF-A0A4V3CXF4-F1
#
_cell.length_a   1.000
_cell.length_b   1.000
_cell.length_c   1.000
_cell.angle_alpha   90.00
_cell.angle_beta   90.00
_cell.angle_gamma   90.00
#
_symmetry.space_group_name_H-M   'P 1'
#
loop_
_entity.id
_entity.type
_entity.pdbx_description
1 polymer ?
#
loop_
_entity_poly.entity_id
_entity_poly.type
_entity_poly.pdbx_seq_one_letter_code
_entity_poly.pdbx_strand_id
1 'polypeptide(L)' 'MKKINFEEYNKKRKKAKINILELRDQLTRQKNTSKRSRNQKKQFLLYELAKKRKDKMIEKISEHKYRFK' A
#
# COMPACT_ATOMS: atom_id res chain seq x y z
N MET A 1 11.60 -41.42 -9.87
CA MET A 1 10.50 -40.43 -9.93
C MET A 1 9.58 -40.64 -8.72
N LYS A 2 9.21 -39.60 -7.96
CA LYS A 2 8.28 -39.75 -6.83
C LYS A 2 6.88 -40.07 -7.36
N LYS A 3 6.19 -41.07 -6.79
CA LYS A 3 4.81 -41.39 -7.14
C LYS A 3 3.92 -40.24 -6.66
N ILE A 4 3.34 -39.49 -7.59
CA ILE A 4 2.40 -38.41 -7.27
C ILE A 4 1.03 -39.04 -7.10
N ASN A 5 0.37 -38.80 -5.96
CA ASN A 5 -1.02 -39.16 -5.79
C ASN A 5 -1.89 -38.22 -6.63
N PHE A 6 -2.47 -38.75 -7.72
CA PHE A 6 -3.25 -37.98 -8.69
C PHE A 6 -4.49 -37.32 -8.07
N GLU A 7 -5.10 -37.94 -7.05
CA GLU A 7 -6.26 -37.37 -6.38
C GLU A 7 -5.91 -36.10 -5.61
N GLU A 8 -4.83 -36.15 -4.83
CA GLU A 8 -4.35 -34.99 -4.08
C GLU A 8 -3.90 -33.86 -5.00
N TYR A 9 -3.22 -34.21 -6.10
CA TYR A 9 -2.82 -33.25 -7.12
C TYR A 9 -4.04 -32.54 -7.72
N ASN A 10 -5.07 -33.29 -8.11
CA ASN A 10 -6.29 -32.74 -8.68
C ASN A 10 -7.07 -31.87 -7.67
N LYS A 11 -7.12 -32.28 -6.39
CA LYS A 11 -7.71 -31.46 -5.31
C LYS A 11 -6.97 -30.11 -5.18
N LYS A 12 -5.63 -30.12 -5.16
CA LYS A 12 -4.81 -28.90 -5.08
C LYS A 12 -5.02 -28.00 -6.30
N ARG A 13 -5.07 -28.58 -7.51
CA ARG A 13 -5.32 -27.85 -8.76
C ARG A 13 -6.69 -27.16 -8.77
N LYS A 14 -7.75 -27.85 -8.36
CA LYS A 14 -9.11 -27.28 -8.27
C LYS A 14 -9.17 -26.13 -7.27
N LYS A 15 -8.58 -26.30 -6.08
CA LYS A 15 -8.51 -25.25 -5.04
C LYS A 15 -7.75 -24.02 -5.53
N ALA A 16 -6.61 -24.20 -6.20
CA ALA A 16 -5.85 -23.09 -6.77
C ALA A 16 -6.65 -22.32 -7.83
N LYS A 17 -7.41 -23.04 -8.68
CA LYS A 17 -8.28 -22.41 -9.68
C LYS A 17 -9.37 -21.55 -9.03
N ILE A 18 -10.00 -22.04 -7.95
CA ILE A 18 -11.02 -21.29 -7.19
C ILE A 18 -10.41 -20.01 -6.62
N ASN A 19 -9.26 -20.10 -5.95
CA ASN A 19 -8.59 -18.92 -5.38
C ASN A 19 -8.25 -17.85 -6.43
N ILE A 20 -7.80 -18.27 -7.61
CA ILE A 20 -7.49 -17.34 -8.72
C ILE A 20 -8.75 -16.63 -9.22
N LEU A 21 -9.87 -17.36 -9.32
CA LEU A 21 -11.15 -16.78 -9.72
C LEU A 21 -11.68 -15.80 -8.66
N GLU A 22 -11.59 -16.15 -7.38
CA GLU A 22 -11.96 -15.25 -6.28
C GLU A 22 -11.12 -13.96 -6.26
N LEU A 23 -9.81 -14.07 -6.51
CA LEU A 23 -8.93 -12.89 -6.62
C LEU A 23 -9.32 -12.02 -7.81
N ARG A 24 -9.62 -12.62 -8.97
CA ARG A 24 -10.11 -11.90 -10.14
C ARG A 24 -11.39 -11.13 -9.80
N ASP A 25 -12.34 -11.78 -9.14
CA ASP A 25 -13.62 -11.17 -8.77
C ASP A 25 -13.44 -10.06 -7.72
N GLN A 26 -12.49 -10.19 -6.80
CA GLN A 26 -12.14 -9.12 -5.86
C GLN A 26 -11.51 -7.91 -6.55
N LEU A 27 -10.73 -8.12 -7.61
CA LEU A 27 -10.10 -7.04 -8.37
C LEU A 27 -11.09 -6.32 -9.28
N THR A 28 -12.09 -7.02 -9.83
CA THR A 28 -13.14 -6.43 -10.66
C THR A 28 -14.26 -5.76 -9.86
N ARG A 29 -14.42 -6.11 -8.57
CA ARG A 29 -15.32 -5.37 -7.67
C ARG A 29 -14.87 -3.91 -7.60
N GLN A 30 -15.69 -3.02 -8.15
CA GLN A 30 -15.55 -1.59 -7.92
C GLN A 30 -15.55 -1.37 -6.41
N LYS A 31 -14.41 -0.95 -5.87
CA LYS A 31 -14.32 -0.55 -4.47
C LYS A 31 -15.29 0.59 -4.31
N ASN A 32 -16.35 0.40 -3.52
CA ASN A 32 -17.17 1.51 -3.03
C ASN A 32 -16.19 2.57 -2.56
N THR A 33 -16.15 3.70 -3.26
CA THR A 33 -15.19 4.77 -3.02
C THR A 33 -15.21 5.05 -1.53
N SER A 34 -14.11 4.73 -0.85
CA SER A 34 -14.12 4.86 0.60
C SER A 34 -14.43 6.31 0.90
N LYS A 35 -15.46 6.58 1.70
CA LYS A 35 -15.82 7.92 2.20
C LYS A 35 -14.74 8.51 3.12
N ARG A 36 -13.47 8.16 2.96
CA ARG A 36 -12.35 8.93 3.53
C ARG A 36 -12.17 10.18 2.68
N SER A 37 -13.15 11.07 2.76
CA SER A 37 -12.93 12.49 2.55
C SER A 37 -11.90 12.92 3.59
N ARG A 38 -10.63 12.99 3.19
CA ARG A 38 -9.61 13.61 4.03
C ARG A 38 -9.98 15.08 4.09
N ASN A 39 -10.25 15.58 5.29
CA ASN A 39 -10.45 17.01 5.50
C ASN A 39 -9.16 17.74 5.05
N GLN A 40 -9.21 18.40 3.89
CA GLN A 40 -8.08 19.06 3.25
C GLN A 40 -7.40 20.04 4.22
N LYS A 41 -8.19 20.75 5.04
CA LYS A 41 -7.68 21.68 6.06
C LYS A 41 -6.79 20.96 7.08
N LYS A 42 -7.18 19.76 7.53
CA LYS A 42 -6.38 18.97 8.48
C LYS A 42 -5.08 18.48 7.85
N GLN A 43 -5.11 18.09 6.57
CA GLN A 43 -3.91 17.66 5.85
C GLN A 43 -2.94 18.82 5.62
N PHE A 44 -3.47 19.99 5.25
CA PHE A 44 -2.69 21.21 5.11
C PHE A 44 -2.03 21.61 6.43
N LEU A 45 -2.78 21.59 7.54
CA LEU A 45 -2.24 21.89 8.87
C LEU A 45 -1.12 20.92 9.27
N LEU A 46 -1.29 19.62 9.03
CA LEU A 46 -0.26 18.62 9.32
C LEU A 46 1.01 18.86 8.49
N TYR A 47 0.85 19.22 7.22
CA TYR A 47 1.97 19.56 6.35
C TYR A 47 2.73 20.79 6.86
N GLU A 48 2.04 21.87 7.22
CA GLU A 48 2.67 23.07 7.77
C GLU A 48 3.43 22.78 9.07
N LEU A 49 2.84 22.01 9.99
CA LEU A 49 3.50 21.62 11.24
C LEU A 49 4.76 20.79 10.99
N ALA A 50 4.71 19.85 10.04
CA ALA A 50 5.86 19.04 9.66
C ALA A 50 6.97 19.89 9.03
N LYS A 51 6.60 20.83 8.13
CA LYS A 51 7.55 21.77 7.52
C LYS A 51 8.24 22.63 8.58
N LYS A 52 7.48 23.23 9.51
CA LYS A 52 8.02 24.02 10.63
C LYS A 52 8.96 23.22 11.51
N ARG A 53 8.65 21.95 11.79
CA ARG A 53 9.58 21.06 12.54
C ARG A 53 10.87 20.81 11.77
N LYS A 54 10.78 20.53 10.47
CA LYS A 54 11.94 20.31 9.61
C LYS A 54 12.85 21.56 9.56
N ASP A 55 12.27 22.74 9.38
CA ASP A 55 13.00 24.02 9.32
C ASP A 55 13.68 24.37 10.66
N LYS A 56 13.11 23.92 11.79
CA LYS A 56 13.75 24.03 13.12
C LYS A 56 14.92 23.06 13.27
N MET A 57 14.82 21.86 12.72
CA MET A 57 15.83 20.80 12.87
C MET A 57 16.97 20.93 11.87
N ILE A 58 16.73 21.53 10.71
CA ILE A 58 17.64 21.46 9.57
C ILE A 58 17.93 22.86 9.04
N GLU A 59 19.20 23.19 8.89
CA GLU A 59 19.70 24.38 8.21
C GLU A 59 20.13 24.05 6.78
N LYS A 60 19.76 24.92 5.83
CA LYS A 60 20.20 24.80 4.44
C LYS A 60 21.57 25.46 4.30
N ILE A 61 22.56 24.70 3.81
CA ILE A 61 23.94 25.19 3.62
C ILE A 61 24.19 25.57 2.16
N SER A 62 23.68 24.79 1.21
CA SER A 62 23.82 25.08 -0.24
C SER A 62 22.63 24.52 -1.02
N GLU A 63 22.65 24.65 -2.35
CA GLU A 63 21.71 23.93 -3.20
C GLU A 63 21.78 22.43 -2.90
N HIS A 64 20.61 21.86 -2.57
CA HIS A 64 20.42 20.46 -2.18
C HIS A 64 21.23 19.95 -0.97
N LYS A 65 21.98 20.80 -0.25
CA LYS A 65 22.72 20.41 0.97
C LYS A 65 22.10 21.00 2.23
N TYR A 66 21.92 20.13 3.21
CA TYR A 66 21.24 20.40 4.47
C TYR A 66 22.05 19.82 5.63
N ARG A 67 22.04 20.47 6.79
CA ARG A 67 22.68 20.00 8.03
C ARG A 67 21.71 20.10 9.19
N PHE A 68 21.80 19.18 10.14
CA PHE A 68 21.07 19.32 11.39
C PHE A 68 21.63 20.50 12.19
N LYS A 69 20.74 21.39 12.64
CA LYS A 69 21.11 22.44 13.60
C LYS A 69 21.56 21.83 14.92
#